data_AF-A0A662XU68-F1
#
_entry.id   AF-A0A662XU68-F1
#
_cell.length_a   1.000
_cell.length_b   1.000
_cell.length_c   1.000
_cell.angle_alpha   90.00
_cell.angle_beta   90.00
_cell.angle_gamma   90.00
#
_symmetry.space_group_name_H-M   'P 1'
#
loop_
_entity.id
_entity.type
_entity.pdbx_description
1 polymer ?
#
loop_
_entity_poly.entity_id
_entity_poly.type
_entity_poly.pdbx_seq_one_letter_code
_entity_poly.pdbx_strand_id
1 'polypeptide(L)'
;MQLHSQKASAGGFLRVYRIVEGTQLVLVHTTEIDDIPHAMCEFQGRLLVSVGKALRIYDLGKKKMLRKCENRNFPSILVELKAAGDRVYASDMHESFHFVKYKKEENQLVIFADDCVPRFITSSVLLDYDTLCGGDKFGNVFVSRLPSEVSDEIDNPTGNRILWDSGLLNGAPNKLEQVAQFHVGDVVTSMARASLVPGGIEAILYATISGRIGALIPFTSREDVDFYTHLEMYMRQERPPLCGRDHLSYRSYFIPVKNVTDGDLCEQFVSLSPEKQASVAEDLDRTPAEVLKKLEDIRNRLM
;
A
#
# COMPACT_ATOMS: atom_id res chain seq x y z
N MET A 1 20.56 -2.50 -28.50
CA MET A 1 20.54 -2.35 -27.04
C MET A 1 20.69 -3.74 -26.44
N GLN A 2 21.86 -4.08 -25.92
CA GLN A 2 22.07 -5.37 -25.27
C GLN A 2 21.50 -5.22 -23.85
N LEU A 3 20.31 -5.77 -23.62
CA LEU A 3 19.78 -5.87 -22.27
C LEU A 3 20.69 -6.85 -21.52
N HIS A 4 21.45 -6.34 -20.55
CA HIS A 4 22.15 -7.22 -19.63
C HIS A 4 21.10 -8.05 -18.90
N SER A 5 21.09 -9.36 -19.13
CA SER A 5 20.32 -10.26 -18.27
C SER A 5 20.74 -9.99 -16.83
N GLN A 6 19.77 -9.92 -15.91
CA GLN A 6 20.09 -10.03 -14.50
C GLN A 6 20.89 -11.32 -14.35
N LYS A 7 22.21 -11.22 -14.13
CA LYS A 7 23.01 -12.38 -13.74
C LYS A 7 22.33 -12.91 -12.49
N ALA A 8 21.90 -14.17 -12.55
CA ALA A 8 21.38 -14.87 -11.38
C ALA A 8 22.33 -14.61 -10.21
N SER A 9 21.80 -14.08 -9.11
CA SER A 9 22.62 -13.75 -7.95
C SER A 9 23.32 -15.03 -7.48
N ALA A 10 24.51 -14.89 -6.88
CA ALA A 10 25.31 -16.01 -6.38
C ALA A 10 24.70 -16.66 -5.10
N GLY A 11 23.37 -16.71 -4.99
CA GLY A 11 22.63 -17.09 -3.78
C GLY A 11 22.52 -15.94 -2.77
N GLY A 12 21.84 -16.23 -1.66
CA GLY A 12 21.65 -15.33 -0.53
C GLY A 12 21.91 -16.03 0.80
N PHE A 13 21.83 -15.27 1.90
CA PHE A 13 22.00 -15.81 3.25
C PHE A 13 20.94 -15.30 4.20
N LEU A 14 20.38 -16.19 5.01
CA LEU A 14 19.59 -15.85 6.20
C LEU A 14 20.47 -15.99 7.44
N ARG A 15 20.72 -14.88 8.13
CA ARG A 15 21.50 -14.85 9.38
C ARG A 15 20.56 -14.70 10.56
N VAL A 16 20.61 -15.64 11.49
CA VAL A 16 19.79 -15.61 12.69
C VAL A 16 20.62 -15.11 13.85
N TYR A 17 20.15 -14.06 14.51
CA TYR A 17 20.76 -13.51 15.71
C TYR A 17 19.81 -13.71 16.90
N ARG A 18 20.39 -14.00 18.06
CA ARG A 18 19.71 -13.95 19.35
C ARG A 18 20.02 -12.61 20.00
N ILE A 19 18.98 -11.89 20.41
CA ILE A 19 19.11 -10.67 21.21
C ILE A 19 19.36 -11.08 22.66
N VAL A 20 20.46 -10.63 23.25
CA VAL A 20 20.83 -10.86 24.65
C VAL A 20 20.79 -9.52 25.37
N GLU A 21 20.07 -9.46 26.50
CA GLU A 21 19.94 -8.26 27.34
C GLU A 21 19.45 -7.00 26.58
N GLY A 22 18.72 -7.19 25.48
CA GLY A 22 18.17 -6.09 24.65
C GLY A 22 19.21 -5.27 23.88
N THR A 23 20.51 -5.53 24.05
CA THR A 23 21.59 -4.66 23.54
C THR A 23 22.62 -5.39 22.70
N GLN A 24 22.73 -6.72 22.82
CA GLN A 24 23.74 -7.52 22.12
C GLN A 24 23.10 -8.49 21.13
N LEU A 25 23.70 -8.59 19.94
CA LEU A 25 23.33 -9.56 18.91
C LEU A 25 24.36 -10.70 18.87
N VAL A 26 23.92 -11.91 19.21
CA VAL A 26 24.75 -13.11 19.11
C VAL A 26 24.33 -13.93 17.90
N LEU A 27 25.23 -14.11 16.92
CA LEU A 27 24.96 -14.94 15.74
C LEU A 27 24.73 -16.39 16.18
N VAL A 28 23.58 -16.95 15.80
CA VAL A 28 23.21 -18.34 16.08
C VAL A 28 23.67 -19.25 14.95
N HIS A 29 23.24 -18.95 13.71
CA HIS A 29 23.69 -19.65 12.51
C HIS A 29 23.41 -18.81 11.25
N THR A 30 24.02 -19.23 10.15
CA THR A 30 23.79 -18.69 8.80
C THR A 30 23.27 -19.81 7.90
N THR A 31 22.20 -19.54 7.17
CA THR A 31 21.59 -20.46 6.21
C THR A 31 21.75 -19.91 4.80
N GLU A 32 22.40 -20.66 3.93
CA GLU A 32 22.49 -20.33 2.50
C GLU A 32 21.15 -20.61 1.81
N ILE A 33 20.76 -19.72 0.90
CA ILE A 33 19.55 -19.80 0.07
C ILE A 33 19.91 -19.55 -1.40
N ASP A 34 19.07 -20.05 -2.29
CA ASP A 34 19.27 -20.09 -3.75
C ASP A 34 19.12 -18.73 -4.46
N ASP A 35 18.59 -17.69 -3.80
CA ASP A 35 18.50 -16.34 -4.35
C ASP A 35 18.48 -15.27 -3.24
N ILE A 36 18.40 -13.99 -3.61
CA ILE A 36 18.38 -12.86 -2.69
C ILE A 36 17.06 -12.84 -1.90
N PRO A 37 17.12 -12.74 -0.55
CA PRO A 37 15.94 -12.50 0.26
C PRO A 37 15.57 -11.01 0.21
N HIS A 38 14.43 -10.66 -0.39
CA HIS A 38 14.04 -9.25 -0.59
C HIS A 38 13.17 -8.71 0.55
N ALA A 39 12.31 -9.55 1.12
CA ALA A 39 11.41 -9.19 2.20
C ALA A 39 11.24 -10.34 3.20
N MET A 40 10.98 -9.99 4.45
CA MET A 40 10.75 -10.93 5.54
C MET A 40 9.65 -10.38 6.46
N CYS A 41 8.80 -11.26 6.97
CA CYS A 41 7.87 -10.91 8.05
C CYS A 41 7.63 -12.12 8.98
N GLU A 42 7.15 -11.82 10.19
CA GLU A 42 6.64 -12.84 11.10
C GLU A 42 5.32 -13.40 10.55
N PHE A 43 5.14 -14.72 10.67
CA PHE A 43 3.91 -15.39 10.29
C PHE A 43 3.63 -16.62 11.15
N GLN A 44 2.68 -16.51 12.06
CA GLN A 44 2.22 -17.60 12.94
C GLN A 44 3.37 -18.27 13.73
N GLY A 45 4.25 -17.47 14.32
CA GLY A 45 5.43 -17.91 15.08
C GLY A 45 6.58 -18.41 14.21
N ARG A 46 6.51 -18.23 12.89
CA ARG A 46 7.49 -18.67 11.91
C ARG A 46 7.98 -17.50 11.08
N LEU A 47 9.02 -17.73 10.27
CA LEU A 47 9.56 -16.72 9.38
C LEU A 47 9.01 -16.91 7.97
N LEU A 48 8.35 -15.89 7.44
CA LEU A 48 8.00 -15.81 6.03
C LEU A 48 9.06 -14.98 5.29
N VAL A 49 9.53 -15.48 4.15
CA VAL A 49 10.62 -14.86 3.38
C VAL A 49 10.29 -14.89 1.90
N SER A 50 10.49 -13.78 1.21
CA SER A 50 10.59 -13.77 -0.25
C SER A 50 12.03 -14.03 -0.68
N VAL A 51 12.23 -14.98 -1.58
CA VAL A 51 13.53 -15.32 -2.16
C VAL A 51 13.40 -15.28 -3.68
N GLY A 52 13.84 -14.18 -4.28
CA GLY A 52 13.48 -13.83 -5.66
C GLY A 52 11.94 -13.81 -5.84
N LYS A 53 11.44 -14.65 -6.74
CA LYS A 53 9.99 -14.85 -6.98
C LYS A 53 9.33 -15.94 -6.12
N ALA A 54 10.07 -16.55 -5.19
CA ALA A 54 9.55 -17.59 -4.32
C ALA A 54 9.11 -17.00 -2.98
N LEU A 55 7.93 -17.39 -2.49
CA LEU A 55 7.48 -17.14 -1.13
C LEU A 55 7.67 -18.41 -0.29
N ARG A 56 8.33 -18.30 0.87
CA ARG A 56 8.71 -19.45 1.70
C ARG A 56 8.41 -19.24 3.17
N ILE A 57 7.95 -20.30 3.83
CA ILE A 57 7.87 -20.37 5.29
C ILE A 57 9.07 -21.17 5.80
N TYR A 58 9.74 -20.63 6.81
CA TYR A 58 10.86 -21.26 7.51
C TYR A 58 10.60 -21.39 9.01
N ASP A 59 10.97 -22.55 9.56
CA ASP A 59 11.11 -22.74 11.01
C ASP A 59 12.55 -22.55 11.46
N LEU A 60 12.72 -22.12 12.71
CA LEU A 60 14.02 -22.03 13.35
C LEU A 60 14.57 -23.43 13.69
N GLY A 61 15.68 -23.83 13.07
CA GLY A 61 16.44 -25.02 13.43
C GLY A 61 17.65 -24.70 14.31
N LYS A 62 18.34 -25.72 14.84
CA LYS A 62 19.56 -25.49 15.64
C LYS A 62 20.75 -25.00 14.81
N LYS A 63 20.89 -25.47 13.58
CA LYS A 63 22.05 -25.19 12.70
C LYS A 63 21.72 -24.40 11.44
N LYS A 64 20.45 -24.35 11.05
CA LYS A 64 19.95 -23.66 9.85
C LYS A 64 18.44 -23.43 9.96
N MET A 65 17.93 -22.50 9.16
CA MET A 65 16.49 -22.33 8.93
C MET A 65 15.96 -23.50 8.10
N LEU A 66 14.82 -24.05 8.50
CA LEU A 66 14.20 -25.22 7.88
C LEU A 66 13.04 -24.79 6.99
N ARG A 67 13.21 -24.84 5.66
CA ARG A 67 12.13 -24.54 4.71
C ARG A 67 10.98 -25.53 4.88
N LYS A 68 9.77 -25.06 5.14
CA LYS A 68 8.56 -25.87 5.39
C LYS A 68 7.58 -25.85 4.25
N CYS A 69 7.41 -24.70 3.61
CA CYS A 69 6.49 -24.49 2.50
C CYS A 69 7.13 -23.51 1.51
N GLU A 70 6.79 -23.65 0.24
CA GLU A 70 7.25 -22.78 -0.84
C GLU A 70 6.16 -22.65 -1.92
N ASN A 71 6.00 -21.44 -2.46
CA ASN A 71 5.26 -21.19 -3.68
C ASN A 71 6.11 -20.30 -4.61
N ARG A 72 6.25 -20.69 -5.89
CA ARG A 72 7.06 -19.98 -6.93
C ARG A 72 6.21 -19.39 -8.06
N ASN A 73 4.89 -19.39 -7.92
CA ASN A 73 3.95 -19.00 -8.97
C ASN A 73 3.76 -17.48 -9.08
N PHE A 74 4.64 -16.69 -8.46
CA PHE A 74 4.61 -15.24 -8.60
C PHE A 74 5.26 -14.80 -9.93
N PRO A 75 4.75 -13.72 -10.56
CA PRO A 75 5.30 -13.23 -11.81
C PRO A 75 6.74 -12.71 -11.69
N SER A 76 7.06 -11.98 -10.63
CA SER A 76 8.39 -11.39 -10.43
C SER A 76 8.84 -11.44 -8.96
N ILE A 77 9.82 -10.61 -8.60
CA ILE A 77 10.42 -10.51 -7.28
C ILE A 77 9.42 -9.90 -6.30
N LEU A 78 9.31 -10.47 -5.09
CA LEU A 78 8.46 -9.92 -4.03
C LEU A 78 9.26 -8.98 -3.12
N VAL A 79 8.93 -7.70 -3.14
CA VAL A 79 9.70 -6.62 -2.49
C VAL A 79 9.22 -6.29 -1.08
N GLU A 80 7.98 -6.63 -0.73
CA GLU A 80 7.43 -6.42 0.61
C GLU A 80 6.39 -7.49 0.95
N LEU A 81 6.33 -7.89 2.22
CA LEU A 81 5.40 -8.90 2.74
C LEU A 81 4.68 -8.35 3.97
N LYS A 82 3.35 -8.51 4.00
CA LYS A 82 2.50 -8.34 5.19
C LYS A 82 1.75 -9.64 5.46
N ALA A 83 1.28 -9.81 6.69
CA ALA A 83 0.45 -10.96 7.04
C ALA A 83 -0.58 -10.59 8.11
N ALA A 84 -1.74 -11.25 8.05
CA ALA A 84 -2.78 -11.18 9.06
C ALA A 84 -3.55 -12.51 9.06
N GLY A 85 -3.75 -13.09 10.25
CA GLY A 85 -4.41 -14.40 10.38
C GLY A 85 -3.68 -15.50 9.60
N ASP A 86 -4.35 -16.08 8.62
CA ASP A 86 -3.79 -17.08 7.69
C ASP A 86 -3.61 -16.54 6.26
N ARG A 87 -3.76 -15.23 6.07
CA ARG A 87 -3.49 -14.53 4.82
C ARG A 87 -2.12 -13.84 4.84
N VAL A 88 -1.48 -13.87 3.69
CA VAL A 88 -0.24 -13.18 3.36
C VAL A 88 -0.52 -12.26 2.18
N TYR A 89 0.05 -11.06 2.25
CA TYR A 89 -0.06 -10.06 1.20
C TYR A 89 1.33 -9.80 0.65
N ALA A 90 1.54 -10.23 -0.59
CA ALA A 90 2.82 -10.13 -1.28
C ALA A 90 2.80 -8.97 -2.27
N SER A 91 3.74 -8.05 -2.11
CA SER A 91 3.97 -6.94 -3.04
C SER A 91 4.99 -7.36 -4.09
N ASP A 92 4.57 -7.50 -5.34
CA ASP A 92 5.41 -7.83 -6.49
C ASP A 92 6.06 -6.57 -7.06
N MET A 93 7.30 -6.70 -7.55
CA MET A 93 8.08 -5.59 -8.11
C MET A 93 7.50 -5.02 -9.41
N HIS A 94 6.62 -5.75 -10.09
CA HIS A 94 6.03 -5.38 -11.39
C HIS A 94 4.51 -5.54 -11.42
N GLU A 95 3.98 -6.55 -10.72
CA GLU A 95 2.58 -6.98 -10.83
C GLU A 95 1.77 -6.68 -9.55
N SER A 96 2.00 -5.50 -8.93
CA SER A 96 1.19 -5.00 -7.80
C SER A 96 1.06 -6.01 -6.64
N PHE A 97 -0.14 -6.21 -6.10
CA PHE A 97 -0.41 -7.05 -4.94
C PHE A 97 -0.93 -8.43 -5.32
N HIS A 98 -0.47 -9.44 -4.57
CA HIS A 98 -0.96 -10.81 -4.60
C HIS A 98 -1.39 -11.23 -3.19
N PHE A 99 -2.63 -11.68 -3.06
CA PHE A 99 -3.18 -12.18 -1.81
C PHE A 99 -3.06 -13.70 -1.78
N VAL A 100 -2.50 -14.21 -0.69
CA VAL A 100 -2.09 -15.61 -0.55
C VAL A 100 -2.72 -16.18 0.72
N LYS A 101 -3.39 -17.33 0.61
CA LYS A 101 -3.94 -18.08 1.74
C LYS A 101 -2.96 -19.18 2.12
N TYR A 102 -2.67 -19.31 3.41
CA TYR A 102 -1.94 -20.45 3.93
C TYR A 102 -2.91 -21.55 4.40
N LYS A 103 -3.02 -22.62 3.60
CA LYS A 103 -3.79 -23.81 3.96
C LYS A 103 -2.97 -24.69 4.89
N LYS A 104 -3.22 -24.57 6.21
CA LYS A 104 -2.43 -25.24 7.25
C LYS A 104 -2.44 -26.77 7.15
N GLU A 105 -3.58 -27.37 6.81
CA GLU A 105 -3.74 -28.83 6.71
C GLU A 105 -2.89 -29.43 5.58
N GLU A 106 -2.81 -28.71 4.46
CA GLU A 106 -2.01 -29.09 3.27
C GLU A 106 -0.57 -28.55 3.35
N ASN A 107 -0.29 -27.68 4.33
CA ASN A 107 0.93 -26.90 4.44
C ASN A 107 1.30 -26.22 3.11
N GLN A 108 0.31 -25.57 2.49
CA GLN A 108 0.43 -24.96 1.17
C GLN A 108 0.11 -23.45 1.19
N LEU A 109 0.89 -22.68 0.43
CA LEU A 109 0.61 -21.28 0.13
C LEU A 109 -0.10 -21.21 -1.23
N VAL A 110 -1.31 -20.64 -1.29
CA VAL A 110 -2.11 -20.55 -2.51
C VAL A 110 -2.44 -19.09 -2.80
N ILE A 111 -2.03 -18.61 -3.98
CA ILE A 111 -2.42 -17.27 -4.46
C ILE A 111 -3.89 -17.36 -4.88
N PHE A 112 -4.76 -16.55 -4.27
CA PHE A 112 -6.19 -16.59 -4.53
C PHE A 112 -6.73 -15.29 -5.12
N ALA A 113 -6.03 -14.17 -4.95
CA ALA A 113 -6.37 -12.91 -5.62
C ALA A 113 -5.12 -12.12 -6.02
N ASP A 114 -5.25 -11.30 -7.06
CA ASP A 114 -4.22 -10.40 -7.56
C ASP A 114 -4.84 -9.10 -8.12
N ASP A 115 -4.02 -8.08 -8.32
CA ASP A 115 -4.45 -6.81 -8.94
C ASP A 115 -4.64 -6.97 -10.45
N CYS A 116 -5.48 -6.13 -11.04
CA CYS A 116 -5.66 -6.05 -12.50
C CYS A 116 -4.63 -5.12 -13.17
N VAL A 117 -4.01 -4.24 -12.40
CA VAL A 117 -3.10 -3.21 -12.92
C VAL A 117 -1.67 -3.51 -12.49
N PRO A 118 -0.71 -3.62 -13.43
CA PRO A 118 0.69 -3.79 -13.08
C PRO A 118 1.21 -2.53 -12.38
N ARG A 119 1.85 -2.70 -11.22
CA ARG A 119 2.42 -1.61 -10.42
C ARG A 119 3.78 -1.99 -9.89
N PHE A 120 4.69 -1.03 -9.97
CA PHE A 120 6.08 -1.21 -9.58
C PHE A 120 6.24 -0.87 -8.11
N ILE A 121 5.76 -1.75 -7.24
CA ILE A 121 5.61 -1.47 -5.81
C ILE A 121 6.96 -1.12 -5.18
N THR A 122 6.95 -0.08 -4.36
CA THR A 122 8.10 0.36 -3.55
C THR A 122 7.82 0.27 -2.06
N SER A 123 6.58 0.47 -1.65
CA SER A 123 6.15 0.27 -0.27
C SER A 123 4.68 -0.09 -0.21
N SER A 124 4.28 -0.85 0.80
CA SER A 124 2.89 -1.18 1.08
C SER A 124 2.57 -1.21 2.58
N VAL A 125 1.30 -0.98 2.90
CA VAL A 125 0.78 -1.08 4.26
C VAL A 125 -0.60 -1.73 4.26
N LEU A 126 -0.78 -2.66 5.20
CA LEU A 126 -2.06 -3.33 5.42
C LEU A 126 -3.00 -2.38 6.17
N LEU A 127 -4.14 -2.07 5.58
CA LEU A 127 -5.13 -1.19 6.20
C LEU A 127 -6.16 -1.99 7.00
N ASP A 128 -6.61 -3.12 6.49
CA ASP A 128 -7.47 -4.07 7.18
C ASP A 128 -7.23 -5.45 6.57
N TYR A 129 -8.06 -6.45 6.89
CA TYR A 129 -7.87 -7.82 6.42
C TYR A 129 -8.07 -7.99 4.90
N ASP A 130 -8.71 -7.03 4.23
CA ASP A 130 -9.06 -7.09 2.80
C ASP A 130 -8.42 -5.97 1.99
N THR A 131 -7.78 -5.00 2.63
CA THR A 131 -7.38 -3.73 2.01
C THR A 131 -5.91 -3.44 2.21
N LEU A 132 -5.20 -3.19 1.10
CA LEU A 132 -3.83 -2.70 1.09
C LEU A 132 -3.74 -1.31 0.49
N CYS A 133 -2.85 -0.51 1.05
CA CYS A 133 -2.37 0.71 0.41
C CYS A 133 -0.95 0.47 -0.13
N GLY A 134 -0.66 0.99 -1.32
CA GLY A 134 0.63 0.86 -1.97
C GLY A 134 1.15 2.17 -2.52
N GLY A 135 2.47 2.29 -2.52
CA GLY A 135 3.24 3.27 -3.27
C GLY A 135 4.02 2.57 -4.39
N ASP A 136 4.22 3.27 -5.50
CA ASP A 136 5.03 2.75 -6.62
C ASP A 136 6.21 3.65 -7.01
N LYS A 137 7.12 3.08 -7.82
CA LYS A 137 8.33 3.73 -8.33
C LYS A 137 8.04 4.98 -9.17
N PHE A 138 6.82 5.15 -9.66
CA PHE A 138 6.42 6.28 -10.46
C PHE A 138 5.74 7.38 -9.65
N GLY A 139 5.73 7.26 -8.31
CA GLY A 139 5.22 8.27 -7.41
C GLY A 139 3.70 8.31 -7.32
N ASN A 140 3.05 7.16 -7.50
CA ASN A 140 1.63 7.02 -7.19
C ASN A 140 1.44 6.45 -5.79
N VAL A 141 0.30 6.79 -5.18
CA VAL A 141 -0.29 6.09 -4.04
C VAL A 141 -1.66 5.60 -4.44
N PHE A 142 -2.00 4.38 -4.02
CA PHE A 142 -3.27 3.76 -4.34
C PHE A 142 -3.74 2.84 -3.21
N VAL A 143 -5.03 2.52 -3.22
CA VAL A 143 -5.63 1.56 -2.28
C VAL A 143 -6.36 0.51 -3.11
N SER A 144 -6.05 -0.76 -2.84
CA SER A 144 -6.71 -1.92 -3.46
C SER A 144 -7.37 -2.78 -2.39
N ARG A 145 -8.59 -3.24 -2.65
CA ARG A 145 -9.42 -4.02 -1.73
C ARG A 145 -9.90 -5.31 -2.39
N LEU A 146 -9.91 -6.40 -1.65
CA LEU A 146 -10.58 -7.64 -2.03
C LEU A 146 -12.11 -7.46 -1.91
N PRO A 147 -12.91 -7.86 -2.92
CA PRO A 147 -14.37 -7.88 -2.78
C PRO A 147 -14.82 -8.70 -1.56
N SER A 148 -15.83 -8.21 -0.84
CA SER A 148 -16.31 -8.84 0.40
C SER A 148 -16.82 -10.27 0.17
N GLU A 149 -17.51 -10.51 -0.94
CA GLU A 149 -18.05 -11.81 -1.29
C GLU A 149 -16.92 -12.83 -1.48
N VAL A 150 -15.83 -12.42 -2.13
CA VAL A 150 -14.64 -13.26 -2.30
C VAL A 150 -13.96 -13.52 -0.96
N SER A 151 -13.86 -12.51 -0.10
CA SER A 151 -13.27 -12.66 1.23
C SER A 151 -14.03 -13.71 2.07
N ASP A 152 -15.35 -13.60 2.11
CA ASP A 152 -16.22 -14.51 2.86
C ASP A 152 -16.13 -15.94 2.33
N GLU A 153 -16.08 -16.12 1.01
CA GLU A 153 -15.97 -17.43 0.37
C GLU A 153 -14.60 -18.10 0.59
N ILE A 154 -13.52 -17.31 0.66
CA ILE A 154 -12.16 -17.82 0.94
C ILE A 154 -12.02 -18.28 2.40
N ASP A 155 -12.68 -17.60 3.33
CA ASP A 155 -12.62 -17.93 4.75
C ASP A 155 -13.64 -19.01 5.15
N ASN A 156 -14.78 -19.09 4.47
CA ASN A 156 -15.83 -20.08 4.70
C ASN A 156 -16.12 -20.91 3.43
N PRO A 157 -15.17 -21.74 2.97
CA PRO A 157 -15.32 -22.47 1.72
C PRO A 157 -16.44 -23.51 1.84
N THR A 158 -17.55 -23.29 1.14
CA THR A 158 -18.69 -24.23 1.05
C THR A 158 -18.45 -25.42 0.11
N GLY A 159 -17.18 -25.69 -0.24
CA GLY A 159 -16.78 -26.80 -1.12
C GLY A 159 -16.68 -26.47 -2.61
N ASN A 160 -16.87 -25.20 -3.01
CA ASN A 160 -16.71 -24.77 -4.40
C ASN A 160 -15.22 -24.71 -4.81
N ARG A 161 -14.79 -25.64 -5.67
CA ARG A 161 -13.43 -25.69 -6.25
C ARG A 161 -13.07 -24.49 -7.14
N ILE A 162 -14.06 -23.78 -7.67
CA ILE A 162 -13.88 -22.69 -8.65
C ILE A 162 -13.04 -21.53 -8.08
N LEU A 163 -13.04 -21.34 -6.75
CA LEU A 163 -12.30 -20.25 -6.09
C LEU A 163 -10.78 -20.37 -6.14
N TRP A 164 -10.25 -21.55 -6.46
CA TRP A 164 -8.83 -21.85 -6.36
C TRP A 164 -8.18 -22.16 -7.71
N ASP A 165 -8.93 -22.73 -8.66
CA ASP A 165 -8.35 -23.41 -9.82
C ASP A 165 -8.58 -22.69 -11.17
N SER A 166 -9.62 -21.86 -11.30
CA SER A 166 -9.90 -21.13 -12.55
C SER A 166 -9.25 -19.76 -12.57
N GLY A 167 -7.95 -19.72 -12.89
CA GLY A 167 -7.21 -18.46 -13.05
C GLY A 167 -7.89 -17.51 -14.04
N LEU A 168 -7.93 -16.23 -13.71
CA LEU A 168 -8.56 -15.17 -14.50
C LEU A 168 -7.47 -14.22 -15.02
N LEU A 169 -7.57 -13.79 -16.28
CA LEU A 169 -6.62 -12.86 -16.92
C LEU A 169 -5.14 -13.29 -16.81
N ASN A 170 -4.85 -14.59 -16.97
CA ASN A 170 -3.51 -15.18 -16.79
C ASN A 170 -2.91 -15.01 -15.38
N GLY A 171 -3.75 -14.78 -14.36
CA GLY A 171 -3.33 -14.62 -12.98
C GLY A 171 -4.21 -15.41 -12.01
N ALA A 172 -4.39 -14.87 -10.81
CA ALA A 172 -5.24 -15.45 -9.78
C ALA A 172 -6.73 -15.49 -10.20
N PRO A 173 -7.55 -16.37 -9.60
CA PRO A 173 -8.98 -16.48 -9.94
C PRO A 173 -9.79 -15.24 -9.58
N ASN A 174 -9.41 -14.51 -8.53
CA ASN A 174 -10.12 -13.33 -8.05
C ASN A 174 -9.29 -12.06 -8.26
N LYS A 175 -9.96 -10.93 -8.45
CA LYS A 175 -9.31 -9.65 -8.71
C LYS A 175 -9.59 -8.63 -7.63
N LEU A 176 -8.57 -7.84 -7.31
CA LEU A 176 -8.70 -6.71 -6.40
C LEU A 176 -9.40 -5.54 -7.09
N GLU A 177 -10.14 -4.77 -6.30
CA GLU A 177 -10.77 -3.53 -6.71
C GLU A 177 -9.95 -2.33 -6.25
N GLN A 178 -9.70 -1.40 -7.17
CA GLN A 178 -9.04 -0.15 -6.85
C GLN A 178 -10.03 0.78 -6.13
N VAL A 179 -9.79 1.08 -4.86
CA VAL A 179 -10.62 1.95 -4.02
C VAL A 179 -10.21 3.41 -4.18
N ALA A 180 -8.90 3.69 -4.20
CA ALA A 180 -8.36 5.03 -4.30
C ALA A 180 -7.11 5.08 -5.18
N GLN A 181 -6.86 6.24 -5.80
CA GLN A 181 -5.72 6.49 -6.69
C GLN A 181 -5.33 7.95 -6.63
N PHE A 182 -4.03 8.23 -6.48
CA PHE A 182 -3.51 9.58 -6.49
C PHE A 182 -2.04 9.60 -6.95
N HIS A 183 -1.70 10.50 -7.88
CA HIS A 183 -0.30 10.76 -8.22
C HIS A 183 0.29 11.81 -7.28
N VAL A 184 1.17 11.36 -6.37
CA VAL A 184 1.91 12.23 -5.44
C VAL A 184 2.93 13.08 -6.21
N GLY A 185 3.53 12.51 -7.25
CA GLY A 185 4.58 13.14 -8.04
C GLY A 185 6.00 12.90 -7.54
N ASP A 186 6.16 12.09 -6.51
CA ASP A 186 7.45 11.72 -5.93
C ASP A 186 7.40 10.28 -5.41
N VAL A 187 8.52 9.57 -5.50
CA VAL A 187 8.57 8.12 -5.23
C VAL A 187 8.35 7.86 -3.75
N VAL A 188 7.29 7.13 -3.42
CA VAL A 188 6.98 6.71 -2.06
C VAL A 188 7.94 5.60 -1.64
N THR A 189 8.60 5.75 -0.50
CA THR A 189 9.66 4.84 -0.02
C THR A 189 9.28 4.09 1.24
N SER A 190 8.32 4.60 2.01
CA SER A 190 7.79 3.92 3.20
C SER A 190 6.36 4.37 3.48
N MET A 191 5.58 3.49 4.09
CA MET A 191 4.20 3.74 4.48
C MET A 191 3.91 3.13 5.85
N ALA A 192 3.06 3.81 6.62
CA ALA A 192 2.60 3.33 7.92
C ALA A 192 1.14 3.74 8.14
N ARG A 193 0.33 2.84 8.71
CA ARG A 193 -0.97 3.16 9.28
C ARG A 193 -0.74 3.46 10.74
N ALA A 194 -0.98 4.69 11.17
CA ALA A 194 -0.76 5.11 12.54
C ALA A 194 -1.61 6.32 12.90
N SER A 195 -1.76 6.54 14.21
CA SER A 195 -2.21 7.80 14.78
C SER A 195 -0.99 8.56 15.30
N LEU A 196 -0.87 9.84 14.99
CA LEU A 196 0.29 10.66 15.41
C LEU A 196 0.18 11.11 16.87
N VAL A 197 -1.04 11.18 17.40
CA VAL A 197 -1.30 11.60 18.78
C VAL A 197 -2.24 10.63 19.50
N PRO A 198 -2.12 10.50 20.83
CA PRO A 198 -3.04 9.67 21.60
C PRO A 198 -4.50 10.09 21.39
N GLY A 199 -5.32 9.16 20.87
CA GLY A 199 -6.74 9.42 20.58
C GLY A 199 -7.02 10.16 19.27
N GLY A 200 -5.98 10.50 18.49
CA GLY A 200 -6.12 11.06 17.15
C GLY A 200 -6.61 10.03 16.15
N ILE A 201 -7.05 10.48 14.98
CA ILE A 201 -7.51 9.57 13.93
C ILE A 201 -6.32 8.79 13.34
N GLU A 202 -6.59 7.56 12.93
CA GLU A 202 -5.61 6.83 12.13
C GLU A 202 -5.58 7.34 10.69
N ALA A 203 -4.39 7.53 10.18
CA ALA A 203 -4.13 7.93 8.81
C ALA A 203 -3.08 7.03 8.17
N ILE A 204 -2.99 7.10 6.85
CA ILE A 204 -1.91 6.47 6.09
C ILE A 204 -0.81 7.51 5.94
N LEU A 205 0.26 7.35 6.69
CA LEU A 205 1.46 8.16 6.58
C LEU A 205 2.36 7.57 5.50
N TYR A 206 2.98 8.42 4.70
CA TYR A 206 3.97 8.00 3.71
C TYR A 206 5.16 8.96 3.69
N ALA A 207 6.34 8.41 3.40
CA ALA A 207 7.53 9.19 3.12
C ALA A 207 7.96 9.00 1.67
N THR A 208 8.60 10.01 1.09
CA THR A 208 9.08 9.98 -0.29
C THR A 208 10.61 10.08 -0.38
N ILE A 209 11.16 9.74 -1.54
CA ILE A 209 12.60 9.78 -1.80
C ILE A 209 13.17 11.20 -1.71
N SER A 210 12.39 12.24 -2.02
CA SER A 210 12.84 13.63 -1.89
C SER A 210 12.66 14.20 -0.48
N GLY A 211 12.27 13.38 0.49
CA GLY A 211 12.16 13.78 1.91
C GLY A 211 10.80 14.34 2.31
N ARG A 212 9.76 14.20 1.47
CA ARG A 212 8.39 14.57 1.85
C ARG A 212 7.84 13.56 2.86
N ILE A 213 7.12 14.06 3.85
CA ILE A 213 6.22 13.25 4.69
C ILE A 213 4.80 13.72 4.38
N GLY A 214 3.94 12.79 3.97
CA GLY A 214 2.55 13.06 3.64
C GLY A 214 1.61 12.14 4.41
N ALA A 215 0.33 12.49 4.38
CA ALA A 215 -0.73 11.71 5.01
C ALA A 215 -1.93 11.59 4.06
N LEU A 216 -2.57 10.42 4.02
CA LEU A 216 -3.93 10.25 3.51
C LEU A 216 -4.86 10.13 4.71
N ILE A 217 -5.78 11.06 4.82
CA ILE A 217 -6.70 11.19 5.95
C ILE A 217 -8.08 10.72 5.50
N PRO A 218 -8.71 9.73 6.16
CA PRO A 218 -10.06 9.32 5.83
C PRO A 218 -11.08 10.39 6.26
N PHE A 219 -12.01 10.73 5.37
CA PHE A 219 -13.16 11.56 5.72
C PHE A 219 -14.14 10.77 6.61
N THR A 220 -14.79 11.46 7.55
CA THR A 220 -15.76 10.88 8.49
C THR A 220 -17.19 10.97 8.04
N SER A 221 -17.50 11.86 7.09
CA SER A 221 -18.86 12.09 6.62
C SER A 221 -18.85 12.31 5.12
N ARG A 222 -19.97 11.98 4.47
CA ARG A 222 -20.18 12.29 3.05
C ARG A 222 -20.23 13.79 2.79
N GLU A 223 -20.74 14.57 3.76
CA GLU A 223 -20.71 16.03 3.69
C GLU A 223 -19.28 16.57 3.60
N ASP A 224 -18.33 16.00 4.36
CA ASP A 224 -16.92 16.38 4.24
C ASP A 224 -16.35 16.03 2.86
N VAL A 225 -16.66 14.84 2.35
CA VAL A 225 -16.23 14.43 1.00
C VAL A 225 -16.72 15.44 -0.04
N ASP A 226 -18.01 15.75 -0.01
CA ASP A 226 -18.63 16.69 -0.95
C ASP A 226 -18.00 18.08 -0.78
N PHE A 227 -17.87 18.59 0.44
CA PHE A 227 -17.26 19.89 0.73
C PHE A 227 -15.84 20.01 0.17
N TYR A 228 -14.95 19.06 0.49
CA TYR A 228 -13.55 19.12 0.07
C TYR A 228 -13.39 18.91 -1.44
N THR A 229 -14.22 18.05 -2.04
CA THR A 229 -14.23 17.86 -3.50
C THR A 229 -14.62 19.14 -4.23
N HIS A 230 -15.66 19.84 -3.77
CA HIS A 230 -16.07 21.11 -4.37
C HIS A 230 -15.02 22.21 -4.12
N LEU A 231 -14.48 22.31 -2.90
CA LEU A 231 -13.40 23.26 -2.60
C LEU A 231 -12.21 23.05 -3.53
N GLU A 232 -11.77 21.80 -3.74
CA GLU A 232 -10.69 21.48 -4.67
C GLU A 232 -11.04 21.93 -6.10
N MET A 233 -12.28 21.71 -6.57
CA MET A 233 -12.73 22.16 -7.89
C MET A 233 -12.64 23.68 -8.06
N TYR A 234 -13.04 24.47 -7.06
CA TYR A 234 -12.88 25.93 -7.08
C TYR A 234 -11.41 26.34 -7.05
N MET A 235 -10.62 25.71 -6.17
CA MET A 235 -9.20 26.02 -6.02
C MET A 235 -8.40 25.71 -7.29
N ARG A 236 -8.79 24.72 -8.09
CA ARG A 236 -8.17 24.46 -9.40
C ARG A 236 -8.31 25.64 -10.37
N GLN A 237 -9.40 26.40 -10.28
CA GLN A 237 -9.66 27.57 -11.12
C GLN A 237 -9.00 28.83 -10.56
N GLU A 238 -9.08 29.02 -9.25
CA GLU A 238 -8.57 30.22 -8.57
C GLU A 238 -7.05 30.21 -8.35
N ARG A 239 -6.47 29.01 -8.19
CA ARG A 239 -5.04 28.75 -8.02
C ARG A 239 -4.55 27.70 -9.02
N PRO A 240 -4.56 28.00 -10.34
CA PRO A 240 -4.00 27.09 -11.32
C PRO A 240 -2.51 26.87 -11.04
N PRO A 241 -1.97 25.66 -11.28
CA PRO A 241 -0.55 25.38 -11.06
C PRO A 241 0.37 26.36 -11.81
N LEU A 242 1.38 26.88 -11.10
CA LEU A 242 2.26 27.96 -11.59
C LEU A 242 2.94 27.67 -12.93
N CYS A 243 3.29 26.40 -13.19
CA CYS A 243 3.96 25.98 -14.41
C CYS A 243 3.01 25.69 -15.58
N GLY A 244 1.73 26.10 -15.49
CA GLY A 244 0.73 25.92 -16.55
C GLY A 244 0.25 24.48 -16.74
N ARG A 245 0.54 23.58 -15.78
CA ARG A 245 0.02 22.21 -15.80
C ARG A 245 -1.42 22.20 -15.31
N ASP A 246 -2.30 21.43 -15.95
CA ASP A 246 -3.61 21.15 -15.39
C ASP A 246 -3.49 20.26 -14.14
N HIS A 247 -4.12 20.66 -13.05
CA HIS A 247 -4.01 19.99 -11.75
C HIS A 247 -4.58 18.56 -11.80
N LEU A 248 -5.78 18.39 -12.38
CA LEU A 248 -6.44 17.09 -12.45
C LEU A 248 -5.64 16.11 -13.31
N SER A 249 -5.12 16.59 -14.44
CA SER A 249 -4.24 15.84 -15.33
C SER A 249 -2.92 15.46 -14.65
N TYR A 250 -2.38 16.33 -13.78
CA TYR A 250 -1.18 16.01 -12.99
C TYR A 250 -1.47 14.94 -11.93
N ARG A 251 -2.54 15.07 -11.14
CA ARG A 251 -2.92 14.06 -10.14
C ARG A 251 -3.38 12.72 -10.75
N SER A 252 -3.67 12.74 -12.06
CA SER A 252 -4.04 11.59 -12.89
C SER A 252 -2.93 11.13 -13.85
N TYR A 253 -1.65 11.42 -13.55
CA TYR A 253 -0.56 11.28 -14.52
C TYR A 253 -0.49 9.90 -15.21
N PHE A 254 -0.63 8.83 -14.44
CA PHE A 254 -0.59 7.45 -14.95
C PHE A 254 -1.97 6.79 -14.98
N ILE A 255 -2.73 6.97 -13.90
CA ILE A 255 -4.07 6.40 -13.71
C ILE A 255 -4.95 7.52 -13.16
N PRO A 256 -6.21 7.66 -13.64
CA PRO A 256 -7.13 8.68 -13.16
C PRO A 256 -7.25 8.71 -11.65
N VAL A 257 -7.23 9.93 -11.08
CA VAL A 257 -7.49 10.13 -9.65
C VAL A 257 -8.83 9.51 -9.27
N LYS A 258 -8.88 8.82 -8.14
CA LYS A 258 -10.08 8.17 -7.64
C LYS A 258 -10.16 8.35 -6.13
N ASN A 259 -11.27 8.90 -5.64
CA ASN A 259 -11.60 9.02 -4.22
C ASN A 259 -10.51 9.65 -3.34
N VAL A 260 -9.74 10.59 -3.88
CA VAL A 260 -8.73 11.37 -3.14
C VAL A 260 -8.85 12.83 -3.56
N THR A 261 -8.91 13.71 -2.57
CA THR A 261 -8.90 15.17 -2.75
C THR A 261 -7.52 15.72 -2.39
N ASP A 262 -6.99 16.64 -3.19
CA ASP A 262 -5.69 17.27 -2.92
C ASP A 262 -5.79 18.33 -1.81
N GLY A 263 -5.45 17.92 -0.59
CA GLY A 263 -5.40 18.81 0.58
C GLY A 263 -4.41 19.96 0.42
N ASP A 264 -3.27 19.75 -0.26
CA ASP A 264 -2.26 20.81 -0.46
C ASP A 264 -2.82 21.95 -1.32
N LEU A 265 -3.68 21.63 -2.28
CA LEU A 265 -4.36 22.62 -3.10
C LEU A 265 -5.46 23.33 -2.30
N CYS A 266 -6.23 22.59 -1.50
CA CYS A 266 -7.30 23.14 -0.66
C CYS A 266 -6.74 24.14 0.38
N GLU A 267 -5.60 23.83 1.00
CA GLU A 267 -4.96 24.72 1.98
C GLU A 267 -4.54 26.07 1.38
N GLN A 268 -4.34 26.16 0.06
CA GLN A 268 -4.02 27.44 -0.59
C GLN A 268 -5.20 28.43 -0.56
N PHE A 269 -6.39 28.02 -0.13
CA PHE A 269 -7.53 28.92 0.08
C PHE A 269 -7.16 30.12 0.96
N VAL A 270 -6.36 29.89 2.01
CA VAL A 270 -5.89 30.96 2.92
C VAL A 270 -5.11 32.07 2.22
N SER A 271 -4.48 31.75 1.08
CA SER A 271 -3.66 32.70 0.32
C SER A 271 -4.48 33.56 -0.65
N LEU A 272 -5.75 33.21 -0.92
CA LEU A 272 -6.61 33.98 -1.83
C LEU A 272 -6.87 35.40 -1.29
N SER A 273 -7.22 36.32 -2.18
CA SER A 273 -7.67 37.64 -1.74
C SER A 273 -9.01 37.53 -0.98
N PRO A 274 -9.33 38.45 -0.07
CA PRO A 274 -10.57 38.39 0.70
C PRO A 274 -11.83 38.31 -0.17
N GLU A 275 -11.84 38.97 -1.33
CA GLU A 275 -12.96 38.95 -2.27
C GLU A 275 -13.14 37.55 -2.89
N LYS A 276 -12.03 36.88 -3.25
CA LYS A 276 -12.07 35.52 -3.80
C LYS A 276 -12.44 34.49 -2.75
N GLN A 277 -11.94 34.65 -1.51
CA GLN A 277 -12.35 33.80 -0.40
C GLN A 277 -13.85 33.90 -0.15
N ALA A 278 -14.40 35.12 -0.17
CA ALA A 278 -15.84 35.34 -0.02
C ALA A 278 -16.64 34.68 -1.15
N SER A 279 -16.23 34.88 -2.42
CA SER A 279 -16.89 34.28 -3.58
C SER A 279 -16.91 32.75 -3.51
N VAL A 280 -15.76 32.11 -3.25
CA VAL A 280 -15.67 30.65 -3.18
C VAL A 280 -16.43 30.10 -1.98
N ALA A 281 -16.41 30.80 -0.84
CA ALA A 281 -17.16 30.38 0.34
C ALA A 281 -18.68 30.49 0.13
N GLU A 282 -19.14 31.56 -0.53
CA GLU A 282 -20.54 31.75 -0.91
C GLU A 282 -21.03 30.62 -1.82
N ASP A 283 -20.25 30.25 -2.83
CA ASP A 283 -20.53 29.12 -3.73
C ASP A 283 -20.58 27.75 -2.99
N LEU A 284 -19.93 27.65 -1.83
CA LEU A 284 -19.96 26.47 -0.94
C LEU A 284 -21.06 26.57 0.14
N ASP A 285 -21.92 27.59 0.10
CA ASP A 285 -22.91 27.91 1.13
C ASP A 285 -22.29 28.04 2.54
N ARG A 286 -21.12 28.67 2.63
CA ARG A 286 -20.34 28.86 3.87
C ARG A 286 -19.74 30.26 3.96
N THR A 287 -19.20 30.60 5.11
CA THR A 287 -18.35 31.79 5.28
C THR A 287 -16.86 31.45 5.12
N PRO A 288 -16.00 32.41 4.73
CA PRO A 288 -14.55 32.17 4.67
C PRO A 288 -13.97 31.64 5.98
N ALA A 289 -14.48 32.12 7.11
CA ALA A 289 -14.06 31.66 8.44
C ALA A 289 -14.41 30.18 8.69
N GLU A 290 -15.58 29.71 8.22
CA GLU A 290 -15.97 28.30 8.33
C GLU A 290 -15.11 27.40 7.43
N VAL A 291 -14.79 27.85 6.21
CA VAL A 291 -13.90 27.11 5.29
C VAL A 291 -12.50 26.96 5.92
N LEU A 292 -11.93 28.07 6.42
CA LEU A 292 -10.63 28.04 7.11
C LEU A 292 -10.67 27.16 8.35
N LYS A 293 -11.73 27.25 9.15
CA LYS A 293 -11.90 26.40 10.32
C LYS A 293 -11.96 24.91 9.96
N LYS A 294 -12.71 24.51 8.92
CA LYS A 294 -12.74 23.10 8.48
C LYS A 294 -11.35 22.61 8.04
N LEU A 295 -10.61 23.41 7.28
CA LEU A 295 -9.24 23.10 6.86
C LEU A 295 -8.29 22.94 8.06
N GLU A 296 -8.45 23.77 9.09
CA GLU A 296 -7.68 23.64 10.32
C GLU A 296 -8.09 22.39 11.13
N ASP A 297 -9.40 22.14 11.25
CA ASP A 297 -9.96 21.01 12.01
C ASP A 297 -9.48 19.66 11.46
N ILE A 298 -9.44 19.46 10.13
CA ILE A 298 -8.95 18.20 9.56
C ILE A 298 -7.46 17.97 9.85
N ARG A 299 -6.66 19.03 9.84
CA ARG A 299 -5.24 18.97 10.19
C ARG A 299 -5.03 18.67 11.68
N ASN A 300 -5.80 19.33 12.54
CA ASN A 300 -5.78 19.16 13.99
C ASN A 300 -6.39 17.82 14.44
N ARG A 301 -7.07 17.08 13.57
CA ARG A 301 -7.49 15.70 13.87
C ARG A 301 -6.37 14.69 13.65
N LEU A 302 -5.42 15.02 12.77
CA LEU A 302 -4.24 14.21 12.51
C LEU A 302 -3.14 14.45 13.55
N MET A 303 -2.93 15.71 13.96
CA MET A 303 -1.94 16.15 14.96
C MET A 303 -2.54 16.32 16.35
#